data_AF-A0A537B5M8-F1
#
_entry.id   AF-A0A537B5M8-F1
#
_cell.length_a   1.000
_cell.length_b   1.000
_cell.length_c   1.000
_cell.angle_alpha   90.00
_cell.angle_beta   90.00
_cell.angle_gamma   90.00
#
_symmetry.space_group_name_H-M   'P 1'
#
loop_
_entity.id
_entity.type
_entity.pdbx_description
1 polymer ?
#
loop_
_entity_poly.entity_id
_entity_poly.type
_entity_poly.pdbx_seq_one_letter_code
_entity_poly.pdbx_strand_id
1 'polypeptide(L)' 'MGTLNLESVSFRYPGRGETVLDKVSLVIPAGGIFGLLGPNGAGKTTL' A
#
# COMPACT_ATOMS: atom_id res chain seq x y z
N MET A 1 -15.96 -13.93 -2.74
CA MET A 1 -14.92 -12.88 -2.84
C MET A 1 -14.69 -12.33 -1.45
N GLY A 2 -13.45 -12.23 -0.98
CA GLY A 2 -13.11 -11.83 0.39
C GLY A 2 -12.73 -10.35 0.50
N THR A 3 -12.75 -9.83 1.73
CA THR A 3 -12.20 -8.51 2.08
C THR A 3 -10.67 -8.57 2.06
N LEU A 4 -10.03 -7.54 1.50
CA LEU A 4 -8.57 -7.34 1.62
C LEU A 4 -8.31 -6.50 2.87
N ASN A 5 -7.46 -7.00 3.77
CA ASN A 5 -7.06 -6.30 4.99
C ASN A 5 -5.53 -6.21 5.04
N LEU A 6 -5.01 -4.99 5.12
CA LEU A 6 -3.60 -4.67 5.34
C LEU A 6 -3.47 -4.04 6.72
N GLU A 7 -2.55 -4.56 7.53
CA GLU A 7 -2.32 -4.08 8.90
C GLU A 7 -0.86 -3.68 9.07
N SER A 8 -0.63 -2.37 9.26
CA SER A 8 0.69 -1.79 9.54
C SER A 8 1.81 -2.25 8.58
N VAL A 9 1.48 -2.43 7.30
CA VAL A 9 2.42 -2.91 6.29
C VAL A 9 3.49 -1.86 6.03
N SER A 10 4.75 -2.28 6.15
CA SER A 10 5.90 -1.43 5.86
C SER A 10 6.81 -2.12 4.84
N PHE A 11 7.38 -1.36 3.92
CA PHE A 11 8.26 -1.89 2.90
C PHE A 11 9.34 -0.89 2.49
N ARG A 12 10.54 -1.42 2.24
CA ARG A 12 11.70 -0.69 1.73
C ARG A 12 12.41 -1.54 0.68
N TYR A 13 12.76 -0.94 -0.46
CA TYR A 13 13.59 -1.61 -1.46
C TYR A 13 15.03 -1.75 -0.96
N PRO A 14 15.69 -2.90 -1.20
CA PRO A 14 17.12 -3.06 -0.91
C PRO A 14 17.94 -1.95 -1.59
N GLY A 15 18.89 -1.37 -0.85
CA GLY A 15 19.77 -0.31 -1.35
C GLY A 15 19.12 1.08 -1.45
N ARG A 16 17.83 1.23 -1.13
CA ARG A 16 17.17 2.54 -1.00
C ARG A 16 17.13 2.96 0.47
N GLY A 17 17.52 4.20 0.78
CA GLY A 17 17.49 4.72 2.15
C GLY A 17 16.08 5.02 2.67
N GLU A 18 15.14 5.28 1.77
CA GLU A 18 13.78 5.69 2.08
C GLU A 18 12.82 4.50 2.19
N THR A 19 11.96 4.54 3.21
CA THR A 19 10.84 3.60 3.37
C THR A 19 9.73 3.99 2.39
N VAL A 20 9.28 3.04 1.55
CA VAL A 20 8.28 3.31 0.50
C VAL A 20 6.86 3.15 1.02
N LEU A 21 6.63 2.18 1.90
CA LEU A 21 5.39 2.04 2.67
C LEU A 21 5.75 2.12 4.15
N ASP A 22 5.15 3.05 4.87
CA ASP A 22 5.35 3.22 6.31
C ASP A 22 4.04 2.95 7.06
N LYS A 23 3.95 1.78 7.70
CA LYS A 23 2.82 1.33 8.53
C LYS A 23 1.44 1.53 7.89
N VAL A 24 1.33 1.23 6.59
CA VAL A 24 0.09 1.39 5.84
C VAL A 24 -0.95 0.37 6.33
N SER A 25 -2.13 0.87 6.70
CA SER A 25 -3.29 0.05 7.06
C SER A 25 -4.48 0.41 6.18
N LEU A 26 -5.13 -0.60 5.59
CA LEU A 26 -6.21 -0.42 4.62
C LEU A 26 -7.14 -1.62 4.63
N VAL A 27 -8.45 -1.36 4.59
CA VAL A 27 -9.48 -2.38 4.40
C VAL A 27 -10.24 -2.09 3.12
N ILE A 28 -10.24 -3.03 2.19
CA ILE A 28 -11.06 -2.97 0.97
C ILE A 28 -12.16 -4.03 1.08
N PRO A 29 -13.44 -3.62 1.18
CA PRO A 29 -14.55 -4.55 1.30
C PRO A 29 -14.69 -5.39 0.04
N ALA A 30 -15.18 -6.62 0.21
CA ALA A 30 -15.47 -7.50 -0.92
C ALA A 30 -16.42 -6.82 -1.93
N GLY A 31 -16.03 -6.83 -3.21
CA GLY A 31 -16.80 -6.20 -4.29
C GLY A 31 -16.64 -4.67 -4.37
N GLY A 32 -15.83 -4.05 -3.50
CA GLY A 32 -15.50 -2.63 -3.59
C GLY A 32 -14.55 -2.32 -4.74
N ILE A 33 -14.72 -1.15 -5.36
CA ILE A 33 -13.76 -0.56 -6.30
C ILE A 33 -12.92 0.45 -5.52
N PHE A 34 -11.59 0.29 -5.57
CA PHE A 34 -10.65 1.16 -4.88
C PHE A 34 -9.66 1.79 -5.87
N GLY A 35 -9.36 3.07 -5.68
CA GLY A 35 -8.38 3.81 -6.46
C GLY A 35 -7.26 4.35 -5.58
N LEU A 36 -6.01 4.17 -6.01
CA LEU A 36 -4.82 4.67 -5.32
C LEU A 36 -4.18 5.81 -6.12
N LEU A 37 -4.21 7.02 -5.56
CA LEU A 37 -3.69 8.24 -6.21
C LEU A 37 -2.52 8.82 -5.44
N GLY A 38 -1.63 9.52 -6.16
CA GLY A 38 -0.48 10.21 -5.57
C GLY A 38 0.66 10.43 -6.57
N PRO A 39 1.67 11.24 -6.22
CA PRO A 39 2.82 11.55 -7.08
C PRO A 39 3.63 10.32 -7.50
N ASN A 40 4.47 10.46 -8.53
CA ASN A 40 5.42 9.43 -8.91
C ASN A 40 6.39 9.14 -7.74
N GLY A 41 6.63 7.86 -7.47
CA GLY A 41 7.47 7.43 -6.34
C GLY A 41 6.75 7.26 -5.00
N ALA A 42 5.48 7.66 -4.86
CA ALA A 42 4.73 7.58 -3.60
C ALA A 42 4.34 6.14 -3.14
N GLY A 43 4.94 5.09 -3.71
CA GLY A 43 4.70 3.70 -3.31
C GLY A 43 3.44 3.03 -3.89
N LYS A 44 2.75 3.65 -4.86
CA LYS A 44 1.49 3.12 -5.41
C LYS A 44 1.58 1.75 -6.08
N THR A 45 2.68 1.45 -6.76
CA THR A 45 2.92 0.12 -7.38
C THR A 45 3.47 -0.88 -6.36
N THR A 46 3.94 -0.38 -5.23
CA THR A 46 4.52 -1.18 -4.14
C THR A 46 3.43 -1.67 -3.18
N LEU A 47 2.41 -0.85 -2.94
CA LEU A 47 1.20 -1.20 -2.18
C LEU A 47 0.29 -2.12 -2.99
#